data_AF-A0A0F8XG74-F1
#
_entry.id   AF-A0A0F8XG74-F1
#
_cell.length_a   1.000
_cell.length_b   1.000
_cell.length_c   1.000
_cell.angle_alpha   90.00
_cell.angle_beta   90.00
_cell.angle_gamma   90.00
#
_symmetry.space_group_name_H-M   'P 1'
#
loop_
_entity.id
_entity.type
_entity.pdbx_description
1 polymer ?
#
loop_
_entity_poly.entity_id
_entity_poly.type
_entity_poly.pdbx_seq_one_letter_code
_entity_poly.pdbx_strand_id
1 'polypeptide(L)'
;MATASEPFGGAGAGAGAGGFMHSSALSPAPSTSTVTPSLLPKPRSHPLRAGSIKETTVINHIDKTILSINRRHAKKFSAAFDDDSHQHQQHQQQQAGAPLPASEKGYESFKEVAKDVESLVDVLWVSGTPSLQIPYLISLAVLVNTYLPDYPFAANATFRLLRKLDSVFASLVLGEDSESGVPLSGFEGGRRNVVSMTEKVRIKSIAETSRVTVVEAREQTDGLVEADDDDDDDDEFGLDGHDAFGTEETPGKWEMETAKVYEKTIQLLGDELGQA
;
A
#
# COMPACT_ATOMS: atom_id res chain seq x y z
N MET A 1 59.52 55.24 -40.73
CA MET A 1 58.24 55.67 -41.33
C MET A 1 57.15 55.21 -40.37
N ALA A 2 56.78 56.03 -39.38
CA ALA A 2 55.66 57.00 -39.41
C ALA A 2 54.37 56.33 -39.91
N THR A 3 53.32 56.18 -39.09
CA THR A 3 52.43 57.29 -38.72
C THR A 3 51.86 57.19 -37.29
N ALA A 4 51.70 58.37 -36.68
CA ALA A 4 50.99 58.64 -35.44
C ALA A 4 49.57 59.16 -35.73
N SER A 5 48.63 58.99 -34.79
CA SER A 5 47.58 59.99 -34.44
C SER A 5 46.74 59.56 -33.22
N GLU A 6 46.96 60.25 -32.12
CA GLU A 6 45.95 60.73 -31.14
C GLU A 6 46.10 62.29 -31.12
N PRO A 7 45.39 63.13 -30.32
CA PRO A 7 44.28 62.95 -29.34
C PRO A 7 43.19 64.07 -29.42
N PHE A 8 42.42 64.23 -28.32
CA PHE A 8 41.56 65.34 -27.82
C PHE A 8 40.08 64.91 -27.68
N GLY A 9 39.41 64.98 -26.53
CA GLY A 9 39.65 65.72 -25.29
C GLY A 9 38.37 66.51 -24.97
N GLY A 10 37.71 66.21 -23.84
CA GLY A 10 36.49 66.93 -23.42
C GLY A 10 36.00 66.50 -22.04
N ALA A 11 36.38 67.27 -21.02
CA ALA A 11 36.02 67.12 -19.62
C ALA A 11 34.57 67.55 -19.30
N GLY A 12 34.03 67.08 -18.17
CA GLY A 12 32.86 67.71 -17.55
C GLY A 12 32.24 66.88 -16.43
N ALA A 13 32.57 67.23 -15.19
CA ALA A 13 32.09 66.63 -13.95
C ALA A 13 30.58 66.83 -13.71
N GLY A 14 29.99 65.91 -12.94
CA GLY A 14 28.64 66.07 -12.37
C GLY A 14 28.37 65.00 -11.33
N ALA A 15 28.69 65.30 -10.07
CA ALA A 15 28.20 64.56 -8.92
C ALA A 15 26.68 64.75 -8.80
N GLY A 16 25.95 63.65 -8.57
CA GLY A 16 24.51 63.66 -8.34
C GLY A 16 24.04 62.34 -7.76
N ALA A 17 23.47 62.40 -6.57
CA ALA A 17 23.04 61.28 -5.75
C ALA A 17 21.77 60.58 -6.26
N GLY A 18 21.61 59.31 -5.88
CA GLY A 18 20.45 58.44 -6.12
C GLY A 18 20.98 57.01 -6.21
N GLY A 19 20.82 56.14 -5.23
CA GLY A 19 19.53 55.74 -4.67
C GLY A 19 19.07 54.44 -5.35
N PHE A 20 19.87 53.36 -5.25
CA PHE A 20 19.44 52.02 -5.63
C PHE A 20 19.90 51.05 -4.55
N MET A 21 18.99 50.71 -3.65
CA MET A 21 19.17 49.60 -2.73
C MET A 21 19.34 48.34 -3.58
N HIS A 22 20.44 47.63 -3.39
CA HIS A 22 20.58 46.27 -3.91
C HIS A 22 19.55 45.40 -3.17
N SER A 23 18.44 45.07 -3.82
CA SER A 23 17.57 43.99 -3.38
C SER A 23 18.37 42.70 -3.48
N SER A 24 18.94 42.25 -2.36
CA SER A 24 19.37 40.86 -2.21
C SER A 24 18.13 39.99 -2.46
N ALA A 25 18.08 39.38 -3.64
CA ALA A 25 17.11 38.34 -3.93
C ALA A 25 17.35 37.22 -2.92
N LEU A 26 16.45 37.13 -1.95
CA LEU A 26 16.35 36.01 -1.04
C LEU A 26 16.17 34.74 -1.89
N SER A 27 17.10 33.80 -1.80
CA SER A 27 16.89 32.45 -2.30
C SER A 27 15.55 31.93 -1.79
N PRO A 28 14.70 31.33 -2.64
CA PRO A 28 13.55 30.60 -2.14
C PRO A 28 14.06 29.48 -1.22
N ALA A 29 13.56 29.46 0.02
CA ALA A 29 13.77 28.37 0.94
C ALA A 29 13.39 27.04 0.26
N PRO A 30 14.11 25.93 0.50
CA PRO A 30 13.66 24.64 0.02
C PRO A 30 12.26 24.39 0.57
N SER A 31 11.29 24.22 -0.35
CA SER A 31 9.95 23.77 0.01
C SER A 31 10.11 22.54 0.88
N THR A 32 9.70 22.67 2.14
CA THR A 32 9.51 21.50 2.99
C THR A 32 8.35 20.75 2.37
N SER A 33 8.66 19.71 1.59
CA SER A 33 7.66 18.75 1.16
C SER A 33 7.01 18.23 2.43
N THR A 34 5.74 18.56 2.61
CA THR A 34 4.86 17.82 3.52
C THR A 34 4.85 16.39 3.00
N VAL A 35 5.74 15.56 3.55
CA VAL A 35 5.78 14.13 3.28
C VAL A 35 4.49 13.58 3.87
N THR A 36 3.47 13.45 3.04
CA THR A 36 2.39 12.51 3.31
C THR A 36 3.06 11.17 3.58
N PRO A 37 2.90 10.57 4.77
CA PRO A 37 3.51 9.28 5.05
C PRO A 37 3.00 8.29 4.01
N SER A 38 3.92 7.75 3.21
CA SER A 38 3.57 6.75 2.21
C SER A 38 2.96 5.55 2.93
N LEU A 39 1.88 4.99 2.38
CA LEU A 39 1.30 3.75 2.88
C LEU A 39 2.29 2.58 2.79
N LEU A 40 3.31 2.71 1.94
CA LEU A 40 4.30 1.68 1.69
C LEU A 40 5.62 1.96 2.43
N PRO A 41 6.25 0.93 3.03
CA PRO A 41 7.57 1.10 3.61
C PRO A 41 8.58 1.45 2.52
N LYS A 42 9.68 2.13 2.91
CA LYS A 42 10.72 2.48 1.94
C LYS A 42 11.33 1.20 1.34
N PRO A 43 11.28 1.01 0.00
CA PRO A 43 11.84 -0.17 -0.63
C PRO A 43 13.37 -0.16 -0.50
N ARG A 44 13.98 -1.34 -0.54
CA ARG A 44 15.45 -1.43 -0.48
C ARG A 44 16.10 -0.87 -1.74
N SER A 45 17.27 -0.27 -1.57
CA SER A 45 18.02 0.34 -2.67
C SER A 45 18.54 -0.64 -3.72
N HIS A 46 18.76 -1.90 -3.36
CA HIS A 46 19.25 -2.91 -4.28
C HIS A 46 18.41 -4.19 -4.17
N PRO A 47 17.80 -4.69 -5.26
CA PRO A 47 17.03 -5.92 -5.28
C PRO A 47 17.77 -7.12 -4.66
N LEU A 48 17.04 -8.11 -4.16
CA LEU A 48 17.66 -9.40 -3.84
C LEU A 48 18.25 -10.01 -5.10
N ARG A 49 19.49 -10.48 -4.98
CA ARG A 49 20.16 -11.20 -6.06
C ARG A 49 19.51 -12.57 -6.20
N ALA A 50 19.12 -12.92 -7.43
CA ALA A 50 18.61 -14.23 -7.79
C ALA A 50 19.57 -15.35 -7.32
N GLY A 51 19.03 -16.36 -6.64
CA GLY A 51 19.76 -17.48 -6.04
C GLY A 51 20.51 -17.16 -4.74
N SER A 52 20.32 -15.97 -4.14
CA SER A 52 21.01 -15.60 -2.90
C SER A 52 20.35 -16.20 -1.65
N ILE A 53 21.14 -16.44 -0.60
CA ILE A 53 20.63 -16.91 0.71
C ILE A 53 19.56 -15.98 1.27
N LYS A 54 19.72 -14.66 1.06
CA LYS A 54 18.73 -13.65 1.49
C LYS A 54 17.40 -13.81 0.76
N GLU A 55 17.44 -14.05 -0.56
CA GLU A 55 16.25 -14.35 -1.35
C GLU A 55 15.57 -15.64 -0.88
N THR A 56 16.33 -16.73 -0.73
CA THR A 56 15.80 -18.00 -0.22
C THR A 56 15.17 -17.86 1.16
N THR A 57 15.76 -17.05 2.04
CA THR A 57 15.22 -16.79 3.38
C THR A 57 13.88 -16.06 3.31
N VAL A 58 13.77 -15.05 2.44
CA VAL A 58 12.53 -14.29 2.22
C VAL A 58 11.45 -15.18 1.63
N ILE A 59 11.77 -15.96 0.58
CA ILE A 59 10.85 -16.95 -0.02
C ILE A 59 10.31 -17.90 1.05
N ASN A 60 11.21 -18.55 1.81
CA ASN A 60 10.83 -19.49 2.86
C ASN A 60 9.96 -18.84 3.94
N HIS A 61 10.22 -17.58 4.28
CA HIS A 61 9.41 -16.84 5.25
C HIS A 61 8.01 -16.54 4.72
N ILE A 62 7.90 -16.07 3.47
CA ILE A 62 6.61 -15.79 2.81
C ILE A 62 5.80 -17.08 2.69
N ASP A 63 6.39 -18.16 2.18
CA ASP A 63 5.70 -19.45 1.99
C ASP A 63 5.17 -20.01 3.31
N LYS A 64 5.99 -19.93 4.38
CA LYS A 64 5.56 -20.35 5.74
C LYS A 64 4.40 -19.51 6.26
N THR A 65 4.42 -18.21 6.00
CA THR A 65 3.39 -17.28 6.48
C THR A 65 2.09 -17.47 5.70
N ILE A 66 2.15 -17.62 4.37
CA ILE A 66 0.98 -17.95 3.54
C ILE A 66 0.37 -19.29 3.99
N LEU A 67 1.19 -20.30 4.27
CA LEU A 67 0.70 -21.57 4.79
C LEU A 67 0.02 -21.41 6.16
N SER A 68 0.57 -20.54 7.02
CA SER A 68 -0.05 -20.21 8.30
C SER A 68 -1.40 -19.52 8.11
N ILE A 69 -1.50 -18.52 7.21
CA ILE A 69 -2.74 -17.83 6.88
C ILE A 69 -3.79 -18.84 6.39
N ASN A 70 -3.44 -19.69 5.42
CA ASN A 70 -4.34 -20.72 4.91
C ASN A 70 -4.81 -21.69 6.00
N ARG A 71 -3.92 -22.10 6.91
CA ARG A 71 -4.27 -22.98 8.03
C ARG A 71 -5.21 -22.30 9.02
N ARG A 72 -4.98 -21.02 9.34
CA ARG A 72 -5.84 -20.25 10.25
C ARG A 72 -7.22 -20.00 9.63
N HIS A 73 -7.30 -19.75 8.32
CA HIS A 73 -8.56 -19.66 7.58
C HIS A 73 -9.32 -21.00 7.61
N ALA A 74 -8.67 -22.11 7.27
CA ALA A 74 -9.31 -23.43 7.30
C ALA A 74 -9.86 -23.79 8.70
N LYS A 75 -9.13 -23.43 9.77
CA LYS A 75 -9.56 -23.69 11.15
C LYS A 75 -10.82 -22.95 11.56
N LYS A 76 -11.16 -21.80 10.96
CA LYS A 76 -12.45 -21.13 11.18
C LYS A 76 -13.62 -22.07 10.89
N PHE A 77 -13.52 -22.83 9.81
CA PHE A 77 -14.55 -23.78 9.40
C PHE A 77 -14.51 -25.08 10.22
N SER A 78 -13.38 -25.42 10.83
CA SER A 78 -13.26 -26.58 11.73
C SER A 78 -13.76 -26.29 13.14
N ALA A 79 -13.61 -25.06 13.65
CA ALA A 79 -14.08 -24.66 14.99
C ALA A 79 -15.60 -24.81 15.15
N ALA A 80 -16.37 -24.73 14.05
CA ALA A 80 -17.81 -24.99 14.04
C ALA A 80 -18.17 -26.47 14.31
N PHE A 81 -17.21 -27.41 14.21
CA PHE A 81 -17.41 -28.83 14.48
C PHE A 81 -16.79 -29.30 15.81
N ASP A 82 -15.87 -28.52 16.40
CA ASP A 82 -15.24 -28.87 17.67
C ASP A 82 -16.13 -28.56 18.90
N ASP A 83 -17.14 -27.68 18.75
CA ASP A 83 -18.08 -27.34 19.84
C ASP A 83 -18.92 -28.54 20.31
N ASP A 84 -19.17 -29.52 19.43
CA ASP A 84 -19.89 -30.77 19.78
C ASP A 84 -19.00 -31.80 20.52
N SER A 85 -17.67 -31.61 20.52
CA SER A 85 -16.71 -32.58 21.08
C SER A 85 -16.25 -32.25 22.51
N HIS A 86 -16.62 -31.07 23.03
CA HIS A 86 -16.24 -30.64 24.39
C HIS A 86 -16.95 -31.38 25.54
N GLN A 87 -17.90 -32.28 25.27
CA GLN A 87 -18.52 -33.10 26.32
C GLN A 87 -17.80 -34.42 26.64
N HIS A 88 -16.80 -34.87 25.86
CA HIS A 88 -16.18 -36.19 26.07
C HIS A 88 -14.67 -36.23 26.37
N GLN A 89 -14.00 -35.08 26.58
CA GLN A 89 -12.58 -35.06 27.00
C GLN A 89 -12.32 -34.33 28.34
N GLN A 90 -13.29 -34.32 29.25
CA GLN A 90 -13.11 -33.74 30.59
C GLN A 90 -12.18 -34.53 31.54
N HIS A 91 -11.43 -35.55 31.12
CA HIS A 91 -10.71 -36.41 32.07
C HIS A 91 -9.19 -36.54 31.92
N GLN A 92 -8.51 -35.75 31.09
CA GLN A 92 -7.04 -35.79 31.12
C GLN A 92 -6.37 -34.56 30.48
N GLN A 93 -6.35 -33.42 31.18
CA GLN A 93 -5.20 -32.52 31.30
C GLN A 93 -5.61 -31.22 32.01
N GLN A 94 -5.67 -31.30 33.34
CA GLN A 94 -5.43 -30.13 34.19
C GLN A 94 -3.91 -29.97 34.31
N GLN A 95 -3.29 -29.29 33.33
CA GLN A 95 -1.99 -28.65 33.52
C GLN A 95 -1.70 -27.65 32.40
N ALA A 96 -1.31 -26.45 32.83
CA ALA A 96 -0.82 -25.31 32.07
C ALA A 96 -1.87 -24.40 31.38
N GLY A 97 -2.27 -23.35 32.10
CA GLY A 97 -2.74 -22.09 31.50
C GLY A 97 -1.61 -21.36 30.77
N ALA A 98 -1.12 -21.96 29.69
CA ALA A 98 -0.30 -21.28 28.70
C ALA A 98 -1.22 -20.90 27.53
N PRO A 99 -1.20 -19.65 27.05
CA PRO A 99 -1.90 -19.29 25.82
C PRO A 99 -1.40 -20.22 24.70
N LEU A 100 -2.31 -20.92 24.04
CA LEU A 100 -1.98 -21.63 22.81
C LEU A 100 -1.29 -20.64 21.86
N PRO A 101 -0.21 -21.04 21.15
CA PRO A 101 0.45 -20.13 20.23
C PRO A 101 -0.58 -19.60 19.24
N ALA A 102 -0.62 -18.28 18.98
CA ALA A 102 -1.60 -17.63 18.10
C ALA A 102 -1.74 -18.31 16.71
N SER A 103 -0.71 -19.03 16.29
CA SER A 103 -0.66 -19.87 15.09
C SER A 103 -1.66 -21.05 15.10
N GLU A 104 -2.24 -21.41 16.25
CA GLU A 104 -3.22 -22.49 16.39
C GLU A 104 -4.68 -22.02 16.38
N LYS A 105 -4.95 -20.74 16.63
CA LYS A 105 -6.30 -20.15 16.61
C LYS A 105 -6.71 -19.78 15.19
N GLY A 106 -7.93 -20.14 14.80
CA GLY A 106 -8.52 -19.68 13.54
C GLY A 106 -8.72 -18.15 13.53
N TYR A 107 -8.95 -17.58 12.35
CA TYR A 107 -9.29 -16.16 12.25
C TYR A 107 -10.72 -15.91 12.74
N GLU A 108 -10.90 -14.90 13.58
CA GLU A 108 -12.22 -14.47 14.09
C GLU A 108 -12.83 -13.35 13.25
N SER A 109 -12.00 -12.52 12.62
CA SER A 109 -12.43 -11.39 11.80
C SER A 109 -11.52 -11.20 10.58
N PHE A 110 -12.03 -10.46 9.59
CA PHE A 110 -11.22 -10.07 8.45
C PHE A 110 -10.07 -9.12 8.83
N LYS A 111 -10.20 -8.35 9.93
CA LYS A 111 -9.14 -7.45 10.44
C LYS A 111 -7.83 -8.22 10.71
N GLU A 112 -7.92 -9.43 11.25
CA GLU A 112 -6.75 -10.28 11.48
C GLU A 112 -6.13 -10.82 10.18
N VAL A 113 -6.96 -11.25 9.23
CA VAL A 113 -6.49 -11.69 7.90
C VAL A 113 -5.79 -10.54 7.19
N ALA A 114 -6.41 -9.37 7.21
CA ALA A 114 -5.89 -8.17 6.58
C ALA A 114 -4.53 -7.77 7.17
N LYS A 115 -4.37 -7.86 8.50
CA LYS A 115 -3.11 -7.58 9.19
C LYS A 115 -1.99 -8.54 8.78
N ASP A 116 -2.26 -9.85 8.73
CA ASP A 116 -1.27 -10.86 8.33
C ASP A 116 -0.86 -10.70 6.85
N VAL A 117 -1.82 -10.39 5.97
CA VAL A 117 -1.57 -10.11 4.55
C VAL A 117 -0.80 -8.80 4.38
N GLU A 118 -1.18 -7.74 5.08
CA GLU A 118 -0.49 -6.43 5.05
C GLU A 118 0.98 -6.58 5.43
N SER A 119 1.27 -7.35 6.48
CA SER A 119 2.66 -7.64 6.87
C SER A 119 3.45 -8.34 5.77
N LEU A 120 2.82 -9.22 4.99
CA LEU A 120 3.47 -9.88 3.86
C LEU A 120 3.69 -8.95 2.68
N VAL A 121 2.72 -8.07 2.40
CA VAL A 121 2.85 -7.02 1.38
C VAL A 121 4.05 -6.14 1.71
N ASP A 122 4.24 -5.75 2.97
CA ASP A 122 5.37 -4.93 3.41
C ASP A 122 6.71 -5.63 3.22
N VAL A 123 6.82 -6.92 3.61
CA VAL A 123 8.05 -7.71 3.41
C VAL A 123 8.36 -7.88 1.92
N LEU A 124 7.34 -8.17 1.10
CA LEU A 124 7.48 -8.28 -0.35
C LEU A 124 7.92 -6.95 -0.95
N TRP A 125 7.29 -5.84 -0.57
CA TRP A 125 7.62 -4.51 -1.06
C TRP A 125 9.06 -4.12 -0.72
N VAL A 126 9.48 -4.31 0.54
CA VAL A 126 10.86 -4.06 0.98
C VAL A 126 11.86 -4.98 0.27
N SER A 127 11.43 -6.12 -0.28
CA SER A 127 12.34 -7.03 -0.98
C SER A 127 12.99 -6.41 -2.21
N GLY A 128 12.30 -5.47 -2.88
CA GLY A 128 12.76 -4.77 -4.08
C GLY A 128 13.04 -5.68 -5.28
N THR A 129 12.50 -6.90 -5.31
CA THR A 129 12.75 -7.88 -6.38
C THR A 129 11.46 -8.12 -7.18
N PRO A 130 11.27 -7.47 -8.34
CA PRO A 130 10.00 -7.53 -9.08
C PRO A 130 9.57 -8.95 -9.47
N SER A 131 10.51 -9.79 -9.88
CA SER A 131 10.25 -11.20 -10.25
C SER A 131 9.74 -12.05 -9.09
N LEU A 132 9.98 -11.62 -7.85
CA LEU A 132 9.41 -12.22 -6.64
C LEU A 132 8.12 -11.51 -6.24
N GLN A 133 8.13 -10.18 -6.25
CA GLN A 133 6.99 -9.35 -5.85
C GLN A 133 5.74 -9.65 -6.65
N ILE A 134 5.80 -9.58 -7.99
CA ILE A 134 4.64 -9.69 -8.87
C ILE A 134 3.85 -10.99 -8.65
N PRO A 135 4.46 -12.20 -8.74
CA PRO A 135 3.69 -13.45 -8.59
C PRO A 135 3.13 -13.65 -7.17
N TYR A 136 3.86 -13.23 -6.13
CA TYR A 136 3.38 -13.38 -4.75
C TYR A 136 2.28 -12.37 -4.41
N LEU A 137 2.40 -11.11 -4.84
CA LEU A 137 1.36 -10.10 -4.64
C LEU A 137 0.06 -10.45 -5.37
N ILE A 138 0.17 -10.97 -6.60
CA ILE A 138 -0.99 -11.51 -7.32
C ILE A 138 -1.66 -12.63 -6.51
N SER A 139 -0.87 -13.56 -5.95
CA SER A 139 -1.41 -14.64 -5.11
C SER A 139 -2.10 -14.11 -3.84
N LEU A 140 -1.52 -13.09 -3.18
CA LEU A 140 -2.12 -12.45 -2.01
C LEU A 140 -3.42 -11.71 -2.35
N ALA A 141 -3.48 -11.01 -3.48
CA ALA A 141 -4.70 -10.33 -3.92
C ALA A 141 -5.83 -11.32 -4.22
N VAL A 142 -5.52 -12.47 -4.84
CA VAL A 142 -6.48 -13.57 -5.01
C VAL A 142 -6.95 -14.10 -3.66
N LEU A 143 -6.02 -14.27 -2.69
CA LEU A 143 -6.35 -14.73 -1.34
C LEU A 143 -7.34 -13.78 -0.65
N VAL A 144 -7.09 -12.47 -0.74
CA VAL A 144 -7.98 -11.42 -0.21
C VAL A 144 -9.38 -11.53 -0.81
N ASN A 145 -9.50 -11.60 -2.14
CA ASN A 145 -10.81 -11.73 -2.79
C ASN A 145 -11.53 -13.04 -2.43
N THR A 146 -10.78 -14.11 -2.17
CA THR A 146 -11.35 -15.41 -1.78
C THR A 146 -11.84 -15.39 -0.35
N TYR A 147 -11.09 -14.73 0.54
CA TYR A 147 -11.36 -14.79 1.98
C TYR A 147 -12.35 -13.72 2.43
N LEU A 148 -12.38 -12.55 1.78
CA LEU A 148 -13.24 -11.43 2.19
C LEU A 148 -14.72 -11.83 2.39
N PRO A 149 -15.37 -12.61 1.51
CA PRO A 149 -16.77 -13.03 1.71
C PRO A 149 -16.99 -13.99 2.89
N ASP A 150 -15.94 -14.63 3.39
CA ASP A 150 -16.07 -15.62 4.47
C ASP A 150 -16.15 -14.98 5.86
N TYR A 151 -15.98 -13.66 5.98
CA TYR A 151 -15.93 -12.94 7.26
C TYR A 151 -16.94 -11.79 7.27
N PRO A 152 -17.38 -11.34 8.48
CA PRO A 152 -18.08 -10.07 8.61
C PRO A 152 -17.24 -8.93 7.99
N PHE A 153 -17.91 -8.03 7.29
CA PHE A 153 -17.23 -6.96 6.58
C PHE A 153 -16.58 -5.96 7.55
N ALA A 154 -15.26 -5.95 7.59
CA ALA A 154 -14.48 -4.98 8.35
C ALA A 154 -14.00 -3.86 7.42
N ALA A 155 -14.78 -2.79 7.30
CA ALA A 155 -14.59 -1.76 6.28
C ALA A 155 -13.20 -1.11 6.34
N ASN A 156 -12.80 -0.61 7.51
CA ASN A 156 -11.53 0.09 7.71
C ASN A 156 -10.31 -0.78 7.34
N ALA A 157 -10.26 -2.01 7.85
CA ALA A 157 -9.18 -2.96 7.57
C ALA A 157 -9.13 -3.36 6.09
N THR A 158 -10.31 -3.56 5.46
CA THR A 158 -10.42 -3.95 4.06
C THR A 158 -9.93 -2.84 3.14
N PHE A 159 -10.46 -1.63 3.28
CA PHE A 159 -10.08 -0.52 2.41
C PHE A 159 -8.61 -0.12 2.60
N ARG A 160 -8.08 -0.17 3.83
CA ARG A 160 -6.65 0.06 4.09
C ARG A 160 -5.77 -0.91 3.30
N LEU A 161 -6.06 -2.21 3.38
CA LEU A 161 -5.30 -3.23 2.66
C LEU A 161 -5.42 -3.06 1.13
N LEU A 162 -6.62 -2.79 0.62
CA LEU A 162 -6.84 -2.63 -0.81
C LEU A 162 -6.17 -1.38 -1.38
N ARG A 163 -6.17 -0.25 -0.66
CA ARG A 163 -5.41 0.96 -1.05
C ARG A 163 -3.90 0.70 -1.09
N LYS A 164 -3.40 -0.12 -0.17
CA LYS A 164 -1.99 -0.56 -0.15
C LYS A 164 -1.66 -1.42 -1.37
N LEU A 165 -2.49 -2.43 -1.66
CA LEU A 165 -2.32 -3.28 -2.84
C LEU A 165 -2.44 -2.49 -4.15
N ASP A 166 -3.36 -1.52 -4.23
CA ASP A 166 -3.49 -0.62 -5.38
C ASP A 166 -2.21 0.18 -5.62
N SER A 167 -1.67 0.79 -4.57
CA SER A 167 -0.43 1.56 -4.66
C SER A 167 0.76 0.68 -5.07
N VAL A 168 0.84 -0.55 -4.57
CA VAL A 168 1.90 -1.50 -4.96
C VAL A 168 1.77 -1.91 -6.43
N PHE A 169 0.59 -2.33 -6.89
CA PHE A 169 0.42 -2.77 -8.28
C PHE A 169 0.61 -1.61 -9.26
N ALA A 170 0.04 -0.44 -8.97
CA ALA A 170 0.28 0.77 -9.78
C ALA A 170 1.78 1.06 -9.90
N SER A 171 2.51 1.00 -8.77
CA SER A 171 3.95 1.26 -8.78
C SER A 171 4.74 0.21 -9.56
N LEU A 172 4.36 -1.07 -9.47
CA LEU A 172 5.00 -2.16 -10.23
C LEU A 172 4.74 -2.06 -11.73
N VAL A 173 3.53 -1.67 -12.13
CA VAL A 173 3.16 -1.48 -13.54
C VAL A 173 3.92 -0.30 -14.14
N LEU A 174 4.01 0.82 -13.42
CA LEU A 174 4.75 2.00 -13.86
C LEU A 174 6.28 1.82 -13.80
N GLY A 175 6.77 1.03 -12.85
CA GLY A 175 8.19 0.89 -12.54
C GLY A 175 8.77 2.03 -11.70
N GLU A 176 7.91 2.87 -11.14
CA GLU A 176 8.21 3.95 -10.20
C GLU A 176 7.19 3.94 -9.08
N ASP A 177 7.55 4.45 -7.91
CA ASP A 177 6.63 4.59 -6.80
C ASP A 177 5.52 5.57 -7.17
N SER A 178 4.27 5.09 -7.15
CA SER A 178 3.08 5.86 -7.56
C SER A 178 2.83 7.12 -6.71
N GLU A 179 3.38 7.19 -5.50
CA GLU A 179 3.21 8.34 -4.61
C GLU A 179 4.35 9.35 -4.73
N SER A 180 5.59 8.86 -4.84
CA SER A 180 6.78 9.73 -4.88
C SER A 180 7.32 10.01 -6.29
N GLY A 181 6.91 9.24 -7.30
CA GLY A 181 7.44 9.27 -8.66
C GLY A 181 8.90 8.79 -8.76
N VAL A 182 9.44 8.18 -7.70
CA VAL A 182 10.83 7.72 -7.68
C VAL A 182 10.92 6.35 -8.36
N PRO A 183 11.85 6.14 -9.32
CA PRO A 183 12.03 4.83 -9.96
C PRO A 183 12.27 3.72 -8.94
N LEU A 184 11.60 2.58 -9.11
CA LEU A 184 11.75 1.45 -8.21
C LEU A 184 13.09 0.75 -8.43
N SER A 185 13.75 0.39 -7.33
CA SER A 185 14.94 -0.46 -7.37
C SER A 185 14.62 -1.80 -8.06
N GLY A 186 15.44 -2.18 -9.04
CA GLY A 186 15.18 -3.36 -9.89
C GLY A 186 14.51 -3.08 -11.22
N PHE A 187 14.05 -1.83 -11.44
CA PHE A 187 13.58 -1.34 -12.75
C PHE A 187 14.65 -0.52 -13.50
N GLU A 188 15.87 -0.47 -12.95
CA GLU A 188 17.02 0.23 -13.53
C GLU A 188 17.39 -0.33 -14.90
N GLY A 189 17.52 0.55 -15.91
CA GLY A 189 17.86 0.19 -17.30
C GLY A 189 16.75 0.37 -18.33
N GLY A 190 15.69 1.12 -18.03
CA GLY A 190 14.60 1.41 -18.99
C GLY A 190 13.61 0.27 -19.19
N ARG A 191 13.60 -0.71 -18.27
CA ARG A 191 12.66 -1.84 -18.28
C ARG A 191 11.28 -1.38 -17.78
N ARG A 192 10.55 -0.60 -18.58
CA ARG A 192 9.14 -0.24 -18.32
C ARG A 192 8.16 -1.41 -18.51
N ASN A 193 8.65 -2.62 -18.74
CA ASN A 193 7.83 -3.79 -19.07
C ASN A 193 8.25 -5.02 -18.25
N VAL A 194 8.60 -4.80 -16.97
CA VAL A 194 8.92 -5.90 -16.05
C VAL A 194 7.68 -6.73 -15.74
N VAL A 195 6.51 -6.08 -15.64
CA VAL A 195 5.22 -6.75 -15.58
C VAL A 195 4.84 -7.18 -16.99
N SER A 196 4.74 -8.49 -17.23
CA SER A 196 4.36 -9.05 -18.52
C SER A 196 2.89 -8.75 -18.85
N MET A 197 2.53 -8.81 -20.14
CA MET A 197 1.15 -8.57 -20.59
C MET A 197 0.15 -9.51 -19.88
N THR A 198 0.52 -10.77 -19.67
CA THR A 198 -0.31 -11.75 -18.96
C THR A 198 -0.50 -11.38 -17.49
N GLU A 199 0.55 -10.88 -16.83
CA GLU A 199 0.45 -10.38 -15.45
C GLU A 199 -0.42 -9.13 -15.38
N LYS A 200 -0.29 -8.19 -16.33
CA LYS A 200 -1.13 -6.99 -16.44
C LYS A 200 -2.63 -7.36 -16.55
N VAL A 201 -2.97 -8.26 -17.46
CA VAL A 201 -4.35 -8.76 -17.61
C VAL A 201 -4.85 -9.43 -16.33
N ARG A 202 -3.99 -10.21 -15.67
CA ARG A 202 -4.34 -10.89 -14.42
C ARG A 202 -4.58 -9.90 -13.27
N ILE A 203 -3.72 -8.90 -13.11
CA ILE A 203 -3.87 -7.84 -12.10
C ILE A 203 -5.16 -7.07 -12.35
N LYS A 204 -5.44 -6.65 -13.60
CA LYS A 204 -6.68 -5.96 -13.95
C LYS A 204 -7.92 -6.78 -13.60
N SER A 205 -7.95 -8.06 -13.99
CA SER A 205 -9.08 -8.95 -13.71
C SER A 205 -9.29 -9.16 -12.20
N ILE A 206 -8.21 -9.28 -11.42
CA ILE A 206 -8.30 -9.41 -9.95
C ILE A 206 -8.82 -8.11 -9.32
N ALA A 207 -8.34 -6.95 -9.76
CA ALA A 207 -8.76 -5.65 -9.28
C ALA A 207 -10.25 -5.38 -9.56
N GLU A 208 -10.71 -5.68 -10.78
CA GLU A 208 -12.12 -5.57 -11.17
C GLU A 208 -13.00 -6.51 -10.34
N THR A 209 -12.57 -7.77 -10.18
CA THR A 209 -13.26 -8.74 -9.31
C THR A 209 -13.33 -8.25 -7.87
N SER A 210 -12.24 -7.67 -7.35
CA SER A 210 -12.15 -7.21 -5.96
C SER A 210 -13.19 -6.13 -5.66
N ARG A 211 -13.45 -5.20 -6.60
CA ARG A 211 -14.52 -4.21 -6.45
C ARG A 211 -15.88 -4.86 -6.26
N VAL A 212 -16.19 -5.86 -7.08
CA VAL A 212 -17.44 -6.61 -6.99
C VAL A 212 -17.53 -7.34 -5.65
N THR A 213 -16.46 -8.04 -5.25
CA THR A 213 -16.40 -8.76 -3.97
C THR A 213 -16.59 -7.85 -2.76
N VAL A 214 -16.04 -6.62 -2.77
CA VAL A 214 -16.24 -5.65 -1.69
C VAL A 214 -17.69 -5.19 -1.60
N VAL A 215 -18.34 -4.90 -2.73
CA VAL A 215 -19.77 -4.55 -2.77
C VAL A 215 -20.61 -5.70 -2.20
N GLU A 216 -20.39 -6.92 -2.69
CA GLU A 216 -21.14 -8.10 -2.28
C GLU A 216 -20.96 -8.41 -0.78
N ALA A 217 -19.71 -8.39 -0.28
CA ALA A 217 -19.42 -8.66 1.13
C ALA A 217 -20.03 -7.60 2.07
N ARG A 218 -20.07 -6.34 1.63
CA ARG A 218 -20.74 -5.26 2.36
C ARG A 218 -22.25 -5.46 2.38
N GLU A 219 -22.88 -5.68 1.23
CA GLU A 219 -24.33 -5.91 1.14
C GLU A 219 -24.79 -7.10 2.00
N GLN A 220 -23.96 -8.14 2.10
CA GLN A 220 -24.20 -9.28 2.97
C GLN A 220 -24.17 -8.93 4.47
N THR A 221 -23.40 -7.91 4.86
CA THR A 221 -23.23 -7.48 6.26
C THR A 221 -24.26 -6.41 6.66
N ASP A 222 -24.56 -5.45 5.78
CA ASP A 222 -25.60 -4.42 5.98
C ASP A 222 -26.99 -5.06 6.19
N GLY A 223 -27.21 -6.27 5.69
CA GLY A 223 -28.42 -7.05 5.92
C GLY A 223 -28.53 -7.71 7.31
N LEU A 224 -27.48 -7.74 8.13
CA LEU A 224 -27.42 -8.58 9.34
C LEU A 224 -27.46 -7.84 10.68
N VAL A 225 -26.97 -6.62 10.83
CA VAL A 225 -27.21 -5.65 11.93
C VAL A 225 -26.16 -4.55 11.77
N GLU A 226 -26.51 -3.30 12.09
CA GLU A 226 -25.53 -2.21 12.15
C GLU A 226 -24.45 -2.55 13.20
N ALA A 227 -23.28 -2.93 12.70
CA ALA A 227 -22.12 -3.16 13.54
C ALA A 227 -21.51 -1.80 13.87
N ASP A 228 -21.70 -1.41 15.13
CA ASP A 228 -20.97 -0.38 15.85
C ASP A 228 -19.46 -0.62 15.66
N ASP A 229 -18.86 0.03 14.66
CA ASP A 229 -17.42 0.00 14.39
C ASP A 229 -16.76 1.00 15.36
N ASP A 230 -16.81 0.65 16.65
CA ASP A 230 -16.18 1.33 17.77
C ASP A 230 -14.66 1.06 17.68
N ASP A 231 -14.00 1.61 16.65
CA ASP A 231 -12.56 1.52 16.45
C ASP A 231 -11.89 2.71 17.15
N ASP A 232 -11.68 2.52 18.45
CA ASP A 232 -10.74 3.26 19.29
C ASP A 232 -9.30 2.83 18.92
N ASP A 233 -8.91 3.02 17.64
CA ASP A 233 -7.53 2.86 17.19
C ASP A 233 -6.83 4.23 17.34
N ASP A 234 -6.22 4.38 18.53
CA ASP A 234 -5.33 5.44 19.00
C ASP A 234 -4.00 5.44 18.20
N ASP A 235 -4.09 5.54 16.86
CA ASP A 235 -2.96 5.85 15.98
C ASP A 235 -2.98 7.36 15.71
N GLU A 236 -2.19 8.10 16.50
CA GLU A 236 -1.87 9.51 16.37
C GLU A 236 -1.39 9.89 14.96
N PHE A 237 -2.33 10.10 14.05
CA PHE A 237 -2.14 10.88 12.83
C PHE A 237 -2.82 12.23 13.04
N GLY A 238 -2.05 13.18 13.56
CA GLY A 238 -2.46 14.57 13.72
C GLY A 238 -2.83 15.21 12.37
N LEU A 239 -4.10 15.11 12.00
CA LEU A 239 -4.75 16.04 11.09
C LEU A 239 -5.29 17.20 11.95
N ASP A 240 -4.41 18.13 12.31
CA ASP A 240 -4.84 19.42 12.85
C ASP A 240 -5.31 20.31 11.70
N GLY A 241 -6.60 20.60 11.64
CA GLY A 241 -7.16 21.61 10.75
C GLY A 241 -8.63 21.44 10.36
N HIS A 242 -9.54 21.57 11.34
CA HIS A 242 -10.97 21.88 11.16
C HIS A 242 -11.82 20.73 10.55
N ASP A 243 -12.63 20.00 11.31
CA ASP A 243 -13.82 20.50 12.00
C ASP A 243 -14.27 19.51 13.08
N ALA A 244 -14.52 20.03 14.28
CA ALA A 244 -14.94 19.28 15.44
C ALA A 244 -16.47 19.19 15.49
N PHE A 245 -17.08 18.28 14.73
CA PHE A 245 -18.48 17.88 14.92
C PHE A 245 -18.63 16.38 14.60
N GLY A 246 -19.31 15.66 15.51
CA GLY A 246 -19.44 14.20 15.52
C GLY A 246 -19.77 13.63 14.14
N THR A 247 -18.96 12.67 13.71
CA THR A 247 -19.10 12.02 12.40
C THR A 247 -20.26 11.03 12.46
N GLU A 248 -21.47 11.55 12.32
CA GLU A 248 -22.57 10.76 11.77
C GLU A 248 -22.06 10.20 10.43
N GLU A 249 -21.97 8.87 10.37
CA GLU A 249 -21.51 8.13 9.21
C GLU A 249 -22.36 8.55 8.01
N THR A 250 -21.80 9.40 7.15
CA THR A 250 -22.57 9.95 6.03
C THR A 250 -22.94 8.79 5.10
N PRO A 251 -24.24 8.52 4.84
CA PRO A 251 -24.66 7.48 3.91
C PRO A 251 -24.09 7.82 2.53
N GLY A 252 -23.03 7.11 2.14
CA GLY A 252 -22.24 7.39 0.93
C GLY A 252 -20.71 7.36 1.15
N LYS A 253 -20.20 7.44 2.38
CA LYS A 253 -18.76 7.32 2.66
C LYS A 253 -18.20 6.01 2.09
N TRP A 254 -18.87 4.90 2.35
CA TRP A 254 -18.42 3.57 1.91
C TRP A 254 -18.63 3.32 0.42
N GLU A 255 -19.64 3.95 -0.20
CA GLU A 255 -19.81 3.91 -1.66
C GLU A 255 -18.65 4.60 -2.37
N MET A 256 -18.24 5.77 -1.86
CA MET A 256 -17.07 6.49 -2.37
C MET A 256 -15.78 5.67 -2.17
N GLU A 257 -15.60 5.00 -1.03
CA GLU A 257 -14.43 4.16 -0.79
C GLU A 257 -14.40 2.91 -1.67
N THR A 258 -15.56 2.32 -1.97
CA THR A 258 -15.66 1.20 -2.90
C THR A 258 -15.27 1.59 -4.32
N ALA A 259 -15.64 2.80 -4.76
CA ALA A 259 -15.22 3.33 -6.05
C ALA A 259 -13.69 3.52 -6.15
N LYS A 260 -13.03 3.82 -5.03
CA LYS A 260 -11.57 4.01 -4.95
C LYS A 260 -10.77 2.70 -4.91
N VAL A 261 -11.41 1.56 -4.66
CA VAL A 261 -10.73 0.24 -4.64
C VAL A 261 -10.02 0.02 -5.98
N TYR A 262 -8.70 -0.18 -5.96
CA TYR A 262 -7.87 -0.38 -7.17
C TYR A 262 -8.01 0.70 -8.26
N GLU A 263 -8.39 1.93 -7.91
CA GLU A 263 -8.62 2.99 -8.89
C GLU A 263 -7.38 3.27 -9.75
N LYS A 264 -6.21 3.44 -9.13
CA LYS A 264 -4.96 3.74 -9.84
C LYS A 264 -4.60 2.60 -10.78
N THR A 265 -4.62 1.36 -10.26
CA THR A 265 -4.25 0.16 -11.02
C THR A 265 -5.17 -0.08 -12.21
N ILE A 266 -6.49 0.07 -12.03
CA ILE A 266 -7.46 -0.14 -13.12
C ILE A 266 -7.30 0.93 -14.20
N GLN A 267 -7.13 2.20 -13.82
CA GLN A 267 -6.94 3.28 -14.78
C GLN A 267 -5.67 3.08 -15.60
N LEU A 268 -4.54 2.83 -14.93
CA LEU A 268 -3.24 2.60 -15.58
C LEU A 268 -3.29 1.41 -16.55
N LEU A 269 -3.85 0.29 -16.12
CA LEU A 269 -3.95 -0.91 -16.96
C LEU A 269 -5.00 -0.73 -18.08
N GLY A 270 -6.04 0.06 -17.86
CA GLY A 270 -7.00 0.43 -18.91
C GLY A 270 -6.34 1.22 -20.03
N ASP A 271 -5.51 2.21 -19.68
CA ASP A 271 -4.78 3.03 -20.64
C ASP A 271 -3.71 2.21 -21.37
N GLU A 272 -2.92 1.40 -20.66
CA GLU A 272 -1.87 0.58 -21.27
C GLU A 272 -2.40 -0.55 -22.16
N LEU A 273 -3.47 -1.25 -21.74
CA LEU A 273 -4.05 -2.35 -22.50
C LEU A 273 -4.94 -1.87 -23.64
N GLY A 274 -5.49 -0.66 -23.55
CA GLY A 274 -6.28 -0.05 -24.63
C GLY A 274 -5.43 0.50 -25.77
N GLN A 275 -4.13 0.77 -25.52
CA GLN A 275 -3.18 1.26 -26.51
C GLN A 275 -2.35 0.16 -27.19
N ALA A 276 -2.40 -1.08 -26.70
CA ALA A 276 -1.67 -2.24 -27.21
C ALA A 276 -2.43 -2.97 -28.32
#